data_AF-A0A2E7LP80-F1
#
_entry.id   AF-A0A2E7LP80-F1
#
_cell.length_a   1.000
_cell.length_b   1.000
_cell.length_c   1.000
_cell.angle_alpha   90.00
_cell.angle_beta   90.00
_cell.angle_gamma   90.00
#
_symmetry.space_group_name_H-M   'P 1'
#
loop_
_entity.id
_entity.type
_entity.pdbx_description
1 polymer ?
#
loop_
_entity_poly.entity_id
_entity_poly.type
_entity_poly.pdbx_seq_one_letter_code
_entity_poly.pdbx_strand_id
1 'polypeptide(L)' 'SSYLTQLKDYIVLSENEPIVESIVVYINQEAIYDWSYNEDTNTVHLGSVPDYGSVVEVGYNVHVD' A
#
# COMPACT_ATOMS: atom_id res chain seq x y z
N SER A 1 27.02 -9.26 7.49
CA SER A 1 26.17 -8.40 6.66
C SER A 1 24.82 -8.29 7.35
N SER A 2 24.48 -7.14 7.92
CA SER A 2 23.16 -6.93 8.55
C SER A 2 22.31 -6.21 7.52
N TYR A 3 21.52 -6.96 6.76
CA TYR A 3 20.42 -6.35 6.01
C TYR A 3 19.35 -6.02 7.05
N LEU A 4 19.39 -4.79 7.55
CA LEU A 4 18.25 -4.17 8.21
C LEU A 4 17.15 -4.03 7.15
N THR A 5 16.42 -5.11 6.87
CA THR A 5 15.10 -5.00 6.25
C THR A 5 14.22 -4.39 7.34
N GLN A 6 14.32 -3.07 7.51
CA GLN A 6 13.44 -2.34 8.39
C GLN A 6 12.03 -2.57 7.86
N LEU A 7 11.14 -3.05 8.72
CA LEU A 7 9.75 -3.23 8.35
C LEU A 7 9.20 -1.87 7.90
N LYS A 8 8.57 -1.85 6.74
CA LYS A 8 7.98 -0.65 6.15
C LYS A 8 6.47 -0.76 6.24
N ASP A 9 5.88 0.33 6.69
CA ASP A 9 4.45 0.59 6.72
C ASP A 9 4.02 1.49 5.54
N TYR A 10 4.78 1.52 4.45
CA TYR A 10 4.47 2.36 3.31
C TYR A 10 4.90 1.77 1.97
N ILE A 11 4.17 2.14 0.91
CA ILE A 11 4.45 1.82 -0.48
C ILE A 11 4.33 3.10 -1.31
N VAL A 12 5.38 3.38 -2.09
CA VAL A 12 5.32 4.42 -3.14
C VAL A 12 4.68 3.80 -4.37
N LEU A 13 3.64 4.44 -4.91
CA LEU A 13 2.91 3.93 -6.06
C LEU A 13 3.71 4.16 -7.34
N SER A 14 3.60 3.23 -8.29
CA SER A 14 4.22 3.36 -9.60
C SER A 14 3.37 4.15 -10.60
N GLU A 15 2.06 4.23 -10.36
CA GLU A 15 1.12 5.01 -11.17
C GLU A 15 1.26 6.49 -10.80
N ASN A 16 1.40 7.38 -11.78
CA ASN A 16 1.69 8.80 -11.51
C ASN A 16 0.44 9.59 -11.10
N GLU A 17 -0.73 9.19 -11.60
CA GLU A 17 -2.02 9.84 -11.33
C GLU A 17 -3.04 8.79 -10.84
N PRO A 18 -2.86 8.23 -9.62
CA PRO A 18 -3.76 7.21 -9.10
C PRO A 18 -5.15 7.79 -8.82
N ILE A 19 -6.19 7.08 -9.26
CA ILE A 19 -7.57 7.40 -8.87
C ILE A 19 -7.77 6.93 -7.43
N VAL A 20 -7.64 7.84 -6.46
CA VAL A 20 -7.59 7.53 -5.03
C VAL A 20 -8.78 6.70 -4.55
N GLU A 21 -10.00 7.01 -5.04
CA GLU A 21 -11.23 6.28 -4.68
C GLU A 21 -11.26 4.81 -5.14
N SER A 22 -10.41 4.45 -6.11
CA SER A 22 -10.30 3.08 -6.61
C SER A 22 -9.19 2.28 -5.94
N ILE A 23 -8.33 2.90 -5.12
CA ILE A 23 -7.20 2.22 -4.47
C ILE A 23 -7.72 1.13 -3.54
N VAL A 24 -7.17 -0.07 -3.68
CA VAL A 24 -7.38 -1.18 -2.74
C VAL A 24 -6.02 -1.68 -2.29
N VAL A 25 -5.84 -1.81 -0.98
CA VAL A 25 -4.58 -2.24 -0.37
C VAL A 25 -4.76 -3.63 0.23
N TYR A 26 -3.79 -4.51 -0.03
CA TYR A 26 -3.81 -5.89 0.45
C TYR A 26 -2.58 -6.20 1.30
N ILE A 27 -2.78 -7.02 2.34
CA ILE A 27 -1.70 -7.71 3.04
C ILE A 27 -1.99 -9.21 2.94
N ASN A 28 -1.07 -9.96 2.35
CA ASN A 28 -1.21 -11.41 2.12
C ASN A 28 -2.54 -11.76 1.40
N GLN A 29 -2.88 -11.00 0.36
CA GLN A 29 -4.12 -11.13 -0.44
C GLN A 29 -5.43 -10.77 0.30
N GLU A 30 -5.36 -10.32 1.55
CA GLU A 30 -6.52 -9.83 2.29
C GLU A 30 -6.61 -8.30 2.21
N ALA A 31 -7.76 -7.79 1.79
CA ALA A 31 -7.99 -6.35 1.69
C ALA A 31 -8.04 -5.72 3.09
N ILE A 32 -7.27 -4.66 3.27
CA ILE A 32 -7.26 -3.86 4.49
C ILE A 32 -7.87 -2.48 4.23
N TYR A 33 -8.46 -1.91 5.27
CA TYR A 33 -9.10 -0.59 5.23
C TYR A 33 -8.37 0.44 6.09
N ASP A 34 -7.39 -0.01 6.88
CA ASP A 34 -6.57 0.84 7.73
C ASP A 34 -5.32 1.29 6.95
N TRP A 35 -5.50 2.29 6.10
CA TRP A 35 -4.44 2.92 5.32
C TRP A 35 -4.81 4.37 4.96
N SER A 36 -3.82 5.15 4.55
CA SER A 36 -4.00 6.52 4.06
C SER A 36 -3.11 6.77 2.84
N TYR A 37 -3.52 7.71 1.98
CA TYR A 37 -2.76 8.11 0.79
C TYR A 37 -2.22 9.53 0.96
N ASN A 38 -0.94 9.72 0.62
CA ASN A 38 -0.26 11.00 0.56
C ASN A 38 0.01 11.37 -0.90
N GLU A 39 -0.66 12.42 -1.38
CA GLU A 39 -0.55 12.91 -2.76
C GLU A 39 0.80 13.54 -3.06
N ASP A 40 1.42 14.24 -2.10
CA ASP A 40 2.69 14.95 -2.29
C ASP A 40 3.84 13.98 -2.62
N THR A 41 3.76 12.77 -2.07
CA THR A 41 4.80 11.74 -2.21
C THR A 41 4.33 10.52 -3.00
N ASN A 42 3.10 10.54 -3.51
CA ASN A 42 2.46 9.40 -4.18
C ASN A 42 2.62 8.09 -3.39
N THR A 43 2.28 8.12 -2.11
CA THR A 43 2.59 7.04 -1.15
C THR A 43 1.35 6.59 -0.39
N VAL A 44 1.16 5.28 -0.30
CA VAL A 44 0.18 4.65 0.60
C VAL A 44 0.90 4.30 1.92
N HIS A 45 0.34 4.77 3.04
CA HIS A 45 0.76 4.44 4.39
C HIS A 45 -0.22 3.44 5.01
N LEU A 46 0.29 2.36 5.57
CA LEU A 46 -0.44 1.32 6.28
C LEU A 46 -0.65 1.74 7.74
N GLY A 47 -1.80 1.44 8.33
CA GLY A 47 -2.06 1.74 9.74
C GLY A 47 -1.27 0.85 10.72
N SER A 48 -0.67 -0.24 10.23
CA SER A 48 0.22 -1.10 11.00
C SER A 48 1.39 -1.59 10.17
N VAL A 49 2.52 -1.82 10.84
CA VAL A 49 3.71 -2.43 10.26
C VAL A 49 3.44 -3.93 9.98
N PRO A 50 3.55 -4.42 8.73
CA PRO A 50 3.33 -5.83 8.42
C PRO A 50 4.39 -6.75 9.04
N ASP A 51 4.03 -8.00 9.31
CA ASP A 51 4.97 -9.01 9.78
C ASP A 51 6.01 -9.36 8.71
N TYR A 52 7.19 -9.82 9.16
CA TYR A 52 8.24 -10.31 8.25
C TYR A 52 7.72 -11.42 7.33
N GLY A 53 7.98 -11.25 6.03
CA GLY A 53 7.52 -12.20 5.00
C GLY A 53 6.12 -11.90 4.46
N SER A 54 5.41 -10.91 5.02
CA SER A 54 4.14 -10.45 4.45
C SER A 54 4.35 -9.83 3.07
N VAL A 55 3.40 -10.08 2.18
CA VAL A 55 3.33 -9.42 0.88
C VAL A 55 2.32 -8.28 0.98
N VAL A 56 2.74 -7.08 0.58
CA VAL A 56 1.87 -5.90 0.52
C VAL A 56 1.69 -5.52 -0.93
N GLU A 57 0.45 -5.34 -1.35
CA GLU A 57 0.07 -5.06 -2.73
C GLU A 57 -0.91 -3.88 -2.76
N VAL A 58 -0.80 -3.05 -3.79
CA VAL A 58 -1.77 -1.99 -4.08
C VAL A 58 -2.36 -2.25 -5.46
N GLY A 59 -3.68 -2.36 -5.52
CA GLY A 59 -4.45 -2.51 -6.75
C GLY A 59 -5.44 -1.36 -6.93
N TYR A 60 -6.13 -1.36 -8.08
CA TYR A 60 -7.17 -0.40 -8.41
C TYR A 60 -8.43 -1.13 -8.83
N ASN A 61 -9.58 -0.73 -8.27
CA ASN A 61 -10.87 -1.18 -8.74
C ASN A 61 -11.31 -0.35 -9.96
N VAL A 62 -11.22 -0.94 -11.16
CA VAL A 62 -11.55 -0.27 -12.43
C VAL A 62 -13.08 -0.21 -12.66
N HIS A 63 -13.89 -0.81 -11.79
CA HIS A 63 -15.34 -0.74 -11.89
C HIS A 63 -15.88 0.49 -11.17
N VAL A 64 -16.37 1.43 -11.97
CA VAL A 64 -17.20 2.56 -11.53
C VAL A 64 -18.62 2.21 -11.92
N ASP A 65 -19.53 2.08 -10.94
CA ASP A 65 -20.98 2.06 -11.18
C ASP A 65 -21.48 3.44 -11.62
#